data_AF-A0A242K5R2-F1
#
_entry.id   AF-A0A242K5R2-F1
#
_cell.length_a   1.000
_cell.length_b   1.000
_cell.length_c   1.000
_cell.angle_alpha   90.00
_cell.angle_beta   90.00
_cell.angle_gamma   90.00
#
_symmetry.space_group_name_H-M   'P 1'
#
loop_
_entity.id
_entity.type
_entity.pdbx_description
1 polymer ?
#
loop_
_entity_poly.entity_id
_entity_poly.type
_entity_poly.pdbx_seq_one_letter_code
_entity_poly.pdbx_strand_id
1 'polypeptide(L)'
;MNIVLVLVLLFTGVKLVGSYSGSYHYVTLLSFGVTVVLSFGYLGLLFLQKKRPTKWLGLLFVLVISIESGINAYSIFSGIEGEWSYPTVAKYNGSYSDIKTLVDQTKEENASFYRMETLDPVTKNDSLAYGYSGVGMFSSIRNRHSLSYLNDLGYRSWGTNLQINYLNNTLLMDVISGIKYNLTKEDMHKFGFTKQAESGEYALYSNTYAMPLGVLTNEQVYEEGKVRSQTSLFNQLAEKDFEYYTFMEPELVELDNVKLEKSEGLVTYRAKDEEKYSKKIVTWEAVIPAGKQAYLSLAPYNYDDLGTANIELKVNGTSQKTRINMTGQYYDLGMYEEETLVEFSATLTGSTVFSFLTPDIALLDLDLFEEAASSIQQKGVAFTVSGRTAKAEVVTNEEQVLFTTIPYDQGWTVSVDGKQAEIPRFKDAFLTVKIPAGTHTVEFVYLPPGLTSGTLLTVGSVLLFGGYLFVLRKRKGDLFYQVTTSGTSNADFETKTKGADDAPLNASVELELENPTASNTAEESVEETSTELSDAEASVTSTKEKKVVEEDSEDSSLLSQFSFSDEQKGFGFSLHTETELKEEPQDSKNEDN
;
A
#
# COMPACT_ATOMS: atom_id res chain seq x y z
N MET A 1 26.95 21.09 -30.31
CA MET A 1 27.62 22.09 -29.44
C MET A 1 26.59 22.80 -28.56
N ASN A 2 25.64 23.55 -29.13
CA ASN A 2 24.64 24.32 -28.37
C ASN A 2 23.90 23.51 -27.28
N ILE A 3 23.32 22.34 -27.59
CA ILE A 3 22.53 21.56 -26.63
C ILE A 3 23.32 21.21 -25.36
N VAL A 4 24.60 20.82 -25.46
CA VAL A 4 25.38 20.43 -24.27
C VAL A 4 25.92 21.64 -23.51
N LEU A 5 26.20 22.76 -24.18
CA LEU A 5 26.43 24.02 -23.47
C LEU A 5 25.19 24.45 -22.69
N VAL A 6 24.00 24.30 -23.27
CA VAL A 6 22.71 24.54 -22.59
C VAL A 6 22.52 23.57 -21.41
N LEU A 7 22.80 22.27 -21.56
CA LEU A 7 22.71 21.30 -20.46
C LEU A 7 23.72 21.60 -19.33
N VAL A 8 24.97 21.94 -19.65
CA VAL A 8 25.98 22.31 -18.65
C VAL A 8 25.61 23.62 -17.95
N LEU A 9 25.07 24.61 -18.67
CA LEU A 9 24.56 25.86 -18.07
C LEU A 9 23.35 25.62 -17.18
N LEU A 10 22.37 24.81 -17.61
CA LEU A 10 21.22 24.40 -16.81
C LEU A 10 21.67 23.69 -15.53
N PHE A 11 22.55 22.70 -15.64
CA PHE A 11 23.04 21.93 -14.49
C PHE A 11 23.90 22.79 -13.54
N THR A 12 24.67 23.74 -14.07
CA THR A 12 25.39 24.74 -13.25
C THR A 12 24.43 25.68 -12.54
N GLY A 13 23.36 26.12 -13.20
CA GLY A 13 22.29 26.92 -12.60
C GLY A 13 21.57 26.18 -11.46
N VAL A 14 21.15 24.93 -11.71
CA VAL A 14 20.53 24.04 -10.70
C VAL A 14 21.47 23.86 -9.49
N LYS A 15 22.77 23.64 -9.71
CA LYS A 15 23.73 23.54 -8.61
C LYS A 15 23.88 24.85 -7.84
N LEU A 16 24.02 26.00 -8.53
CA LEU A 16 24.19 27.29 -7.87
C LEU A 16 22.98 27.59 -6.97
N VAL A 17 21.76 27.45 -7.50
CA VAL A 17 20.51 27.62 -6.74
C VAL A 17 20.42 26.61 -5.60
N GLY A 18 20.66 25.32 -5.87
CA GLY A 18 20.58 24.26 -4.88
C GLY A 18 21.58 24.44 -3.73
N SER A 19 22.81 24.82 -4.03
CA SER A 19 23.86 25.10 -3.03
C SER A 19 23.56 26.33 -2.18
N TYR A 20 22.86 27.33 -2.72
CA TYR A 20 22.45 28.52 -1.98
C TYR A 20 21.26 28.25 -1.04
N SER A 21 20.36 27.33 -1.43
CA SER A 21 19.18 26.98 -0.63
C SER A 21 19.48 26.11 0.60
N GLY A 22 20.68 25.50 0.70
CA GLY A 22 21.01 24.50 1.73
C GLY A 22 20.29 23.15 1.57
N SER A 23 19.17 23.09 0.85
CA SER A 23 18.25 21.94 0.79
C SER A 23 18.74 20.71 0.01
N TYR A 24 19.91 20.77 -0.63
CA TYR A 24 20.36 19.77 -1.62
C TYR A 24 21.74 19.18 -1.29
N HIS A 25 21.92 18.68 -0.06
CA HIS A 25 23.18 18.11 0.43
C HIS A 25 23.76 16.96 -0.45
N TYR A 26 22.91 16.26 -1.22
CA TYR A 26 23.34 15.21 -2.14
C TYR A 26 23.98 15.72 -3.45
N VAL A 27 23.83 17.01 -3.80
CA VAL A 27 24.45 17.61 -5.01
C VAL A 27 25.88 18.08 -4.69
N THR A 28 26.77 17.10 -4.49
CA THR A 28 28.17 17.36 -4.13
C THR A 28 28.98 18.02 -5.25
N LEU A 29 30.12 18.63 -4.89
CA LEU A 29 31.10 19.12 -5.87
C LEU A 29 31.64 17.99 -6.77
N LEU A 30 31.74 16.78 -6.22
CA LEU A 30 32.21 15.58 -6.92
C LEU A 30 31.21 15.11 -7.99
N SER A 31 29.92 14.94 -7.64
CA SER A 31 28.91 14.52 -8.62
C SER A 31 28.78 15.51 -9.77
N PHE A 32 28.87 16.82 -9.48
CA PHE A 32 28.94 17.85 -10.51
C PHE A 32 30.17 17.71 -11.44
N GLY A 33 31.36 17.50 -10.88
CA GLY A 33 32.58 17.30 -11.68
C GLY A 33 32.46 16.09 -12.60
N VAL A 34 31.93 14.98 -12.08
CA VAL A 34 31.66 13.75 -12.84
C VAL A 34 30.68 14.01 -13.99
N THR A 35 29.54 14.66 -13.72
CA THR A 35 28.53 15.00 -14.76
C THR A 35 29.12 15.85 -15.89
N VAL A 36 29.97 16.84 -15.57
CA VAL A 36 30.63 17.68 -16.58
C VAL A 36 31.61 16.87 -17.43
N VAL A 37 32.46 16.05 -16.82
CA VAL A 37 33.42 15.18 -17.53
C VAL A 37 32.71 14.21 -18.47
N LEU A 38 31.65 13.53 -17.99
CA LEU A 38 30.84 12.62 -18.80
C LEU A 38 30.17 13.33 -19.96
N SER A 39 29.58 14.51 -19.73
CA SER A 39 28.94 15.31 -20.79
C SER A 39 29.90 15.69 -21.92
N PHE A 40 31.14 16.07 -21.59
CA PHE A 40 32.18 16.32 -22.59
C PHE A 40 32.68 15.02 -23.25
N GLY A 41 32.73 13.90 -22.53
CA GLY A 41 33.01 12.57 -23.09
C GLY A 41 31.97 12.14 -24.13
N TYR A 42 30.68 12.28 -23.83
CA TYR A 42 29.58 11.99 -24.75
C TYR A 42 29.62 12.90 -25.99
N LEU A 43 29.90 14.20 -25.82
CA LEU A 43 30.17 15.10 -26.95
C LEU A 43 31.34 14.61 -27.82
N GLY A 44 32.44 14.20 -27.20
CA GLY A 44 33.62 13.68 -27.88
C GLY A 44 33.29 12.46 -28.73
N LEU A 45 32.59 11.48 -28.16
CA LEU A 45 32.13 10.28 -28.86
C LEU A 45 31.16 10.60 -30.00
N LEU A 46 30.17 11.47 -29.80
CA LEU A 46 29.23 11.89 -30.84
C LEU A 46 29.92 12.67 -31.97
N PHE A 47 30.91 13.52 -31.64
CA PHE A 47 31.70 14.26 -32.62
C PHE A 47 32.63 13.33 -33.43
N LEU A 48 33.26 12.35 -32.77
CA LEU A 48 34.04 11.31 -33.41
C LEU A 48 33.16 10.46 -34.33
N GLN A 49 31.96 10.06 -33.89
CA GLN A 49 31.01 9.32 -34.71
C GLN A 49 30.52 10.13 -35.92
N LYS A 50 30.32 11.44 -35.77
CA LYS A 50 30.00 12.33 -36.90
C LYS A 50 31.15 12.45 -37.91
N LYS A 51 32.41 12.46 -37.44
CA LYS A 51 33.60 12.54 -38.31
C LYS A 51 34.05 11.21 -38.91
N ARG A 52 33.77 10.09 -38.23
CA ARG A 52 34.14 8.73 -38.60
C ARG A 52 33.01 7.77 -38.21
N PRO A 53 31.92 7.70 -39.01
CA PRO A 53 30.78 6.87 -38.67
C PRO A 53 31.16 5.40 -38.67
N THR A 54 31.21 4.79 -37.48
CA THR A 54 31.53 3.37 -37.31
C THR A 54 30.56 2.71 -36.33
N LYS A 55 30.35 1.40 -36.47
CA LYS A 55 29.54 0.64 -35.50
C LYS A 55 30.23 0.56 -34.14
N TRP A 56 31.57 0.51 -34.12
CA TRP A 56 32.39 0.42 -32.90
C TRP A 56 32.28 1.65 -31.99
N LEU A 57 32.25 2.87 -32.53
CA LEU A 57 32.01 4.07 -31.72
C LEU A 57 30.57 4.11 -31.17
N GLY A 58 29.59 3.59 -31.91
CA GLY A 58 28.22 3.40 -31.41
C GLY A 58 28.16 2.40 -30.25
N LEU A 59 28.83 1.25 -30.38
CA LEU A 59 28.96 0.24 -29.32
C LEU A 59 29.68 0.80 -28.09
N LEU A 60 30.76 1.56 -28.28
CA LEU A 60 31.48 2.23 -27.18
C LEU A 60 30.59 3.27 -26.48
N PHE A 61 29.79 4.04 -27.22
CA PHE A 61 28.86 5.01 -26.66
C PHE A 61 27.79 4.33 -25.79
N VAL A 62 27.20 3.23 -26.28
CA VAL A 62 26.27 2.40 -25.49
C VAL A 62 26.98 1.84 -24.25
N LEU A 63 28.18 1.28 -24.38
CA LEU A 63 28.94 0.71 -23.27
C LEU A 63 29.22 1.74 -22.16
N VAL A 64 29.68 2.94 -22.52
CA VAL A 64 29.98 4.00 -21.53
C VAL A 64 28.71 4.46 -20.83
N ILE A 65 27.60 4.65 -21.55
CA ILE A 65 26.31 5.00 -20.94
C ILE A 65 25.80 3.89 -20.04
N SER A 66 25.91 2.61 -20.43
CA SER A 66 25.47 1.48 -19.61
C SER A 66 26.29 1.35 -18.32
N ILE A 67 27.61 1.54 -18.39
CA ILE A 67 28.48 1.55 -17.20
C ILE A 67 28.14 2.72 -16.27
N GLU A 68 27.96 3.92 -16.83
CA GLU A 68 27.64 5.13 -16.07
C GLU A 68 26.26 5.03 -15.39
N SER A 69 25.24 4.60 -16.13
CA SER A 69 23.91 4.32 -15.60
C SER A 69 23.94 3.22 -14.53
N GLY A 70 24.79 2.20 -14.69
CA GLY A 70 24.99 1.13 -13.69
C GLY A 70 25.63 1.64 -12.39
N ILE A 71 26.67 2.48 -12.49
CA ILE A 71 27.30 3.12 -11.33
C ILE A 71 26.32 4.07 -10.64
N ASN A 72 25.55 4.85 -11.42
CA ASN A 72 24.53 5.75 -10.89
C ASN A 72 23.44 4.98 -10.13
N ALA A 73 22.89 3.92 -10.74
CA ALA A 73 21.90 3.04 -10.12
C ALA A 73 22.45 2.39 -8.84
N TYR A 74 23.65 1.81 -8.87
CA TYR A 74 24.31 1.25 -7.69
C TYR A 74 24.44 2.30 -6.57
N SER A 75 24.90 3.52 -6.90
CA SER A 75 25.06 4.60 -5.91
C SER A 75 23.72 5.00 -5.29
N ILE A 76 22.65 5.05 -6.08
CA ILE A 76 21.28 5.31 -5.59
C ILE A 76 20.83 4.19 -4.65
N PHE A 77 20.96 2.92 -5.05
CA PHE A 77 20.55 1.78 -4.22
C PHE A 77 21.35 1.71 -2.90
N SER A 78 22.67 1.90 -2.92
CA SER A 78 23.49 1.95 -1.71
C SER A 78 23.13 3.13 -0.80
N GLY A 79 22.77 4.29 -1.36
CA GLY A 79 22.30 5.44 -0.60
C GLY A 79 20.97 5.16 0.11
N ILE A 80 19.99 4.61 -0.63
CA ILE A 80 18.68 4.27 -0.05
C ILE A 80 18.81 3.11 0.96
N GLU A 81 19.71 2.15 0.75
CA GLU A 81 20.02 1.10 1.74
C GLU A 81 20.57 1.69 3.03
N GLY A 82 21.44 2.70 2.94
CA GLY A 82 21.98 3.41 4.12
C GLY A 82 20.96 4.24 4.89
N GLU A 83 19.95 4.80 4.22
CA GLU A 83 18.89 5.61 4.85
C GLU A 83 17.71 4.77 5.38
N TRP A 84 17.20 3.84 4.56
CA TRP A 84 15.93 3.13 4.80
C TRP A 84 16.12 1.70 5.28
N SER A 85 17.25 1.08 4.96
CA SER A 85 17.56 -0.35 5.11
C SER A 85 16.60 -1.28 4.35
N TYR A 86 17.15 -2.16 3.52
CA TYR A 86 16.37 -3.18 2.82
C TYR A 86 16.47 -4.54 3.53
N PRO A 87 15.34 -5.25 3.76
CA PRO A 87 15.41 -6.64 4.18
C PRO A 87 16.07 -7.47 3.08
N THR A 88 16.99 -8.36 3.45
CA THR A 88 17.67 -9.23 2.50
C THR A 88 16.68 -10.20 1.85
N VAL A 89 16.94 -10.62 0.60
CA VAL A 89 16.15 -11.65 -0.09
C VAL A 89 16.10 -12.96 0.72
N ALA A 90 17.18 -13.28 1.44
CA ALA A 90 17.21 -14.42 2.35
C ALA A 90 16.17 -14.32 3.49
N LYS A 91 15.93 -13.12 4.05
CA LYS A 91 14.90 -12.91 5.08
C LYS A 91 13.49 -13.13 4.52
N TYR A 92 13.21 -12.70 3.29
CA TYR A 92 11.93 -12.94 2.63
C TYR A 92 11.72 -14.42 2.28
N ASN A 93 12.73 -15.06 1.68
CA ASN A 93 12.63 -16.44 1.21
C ASN A 93 12.57 -17.46 2.36
N GLY A 94 13.28 -17.20 3.47
CA GLY A 94 13.42 -18.14 4.58
C GLY A 94 12.08 -18.52 5.25
N SER A 95 11.10 -17.62 5.23
CA SER A 95 9.76 -17.86 5.79
C SER A 95 8.70 -18.15 4.72
N TYR A 96 9.06 -18.07 3.43
CA TYR A 96 8.06 -18.09 2.35
C TYR A 96 7.38 -19.45 2.21
N SER A 97 8.15 -20.54 2.18
CA SER A 97 7.59 -21.88 1.97
C SER A 97 6.61 -22.27 3.08
N ASP A 98 6.97 -21.98 4.33
CA ASP A 98 6.17 -22.33 5.50
C ASP A 98 4.88 -21.52 5.58
N ILE A 99 4.98 -20.19 5.51
CA ILE A 99 3.80 -19.30 5.52
C ILE A 99 2.89 -19.63 4.33
N LYS A 100 3.45 -19.86 3.14
CA LYS A 100 2.65 -20.16 1.93
C LYS A 100 1.90 -21.48 2.05
N THR A 101 2.50 -22.50 2.67
CA THR A 101 1.85 -23.80 2.93
C THR A 101 0.63 -23.62 3.82
N LEU A 102 0.77 -22.92 4.95
CA LEU A 102 -0.32 -22.64 5.88
C LEU A 102 -1.40 -21.74 5.25
N VAL A 103 -0.99 -20.73 4.46
CA VAL A 103 -1.92 -19.86 3.72
C VAL A 103 -2.72 -20.66 2.67
N ASP A 104 -2.11 -21.58 1.94
CA ASP A 104 -2.83 -22.38 0.95
C ASP A 104 -3.78 -23.40 1.61
N GLN A 105 -3.41 -24.01 2.75
CA GLN A 105 -4.33 -24.80 3.57
C GLN A 105 -5.58 -23.98 3.93
N THR A 106 -5.44 -22.74 4.42
CA THR A 106 -6.62 -21.92 4.74
C THR A 106 -7.52 -21.65 3.53
N LYS A 107 -6.99 -21.62 2.30
CA LYS A 107 -7.81 -21.42 1.09
C LYS A 107 -8.61 -22.66 0.73
N GLU A 108 -8.05 -23.86 0.94
CA GLU A 108 -8.75 -25.13 0.71
C GLU A 108 -9.86 -25.35 1.75
N GLU A 109 -9.66 -24.90 2.99
CA GLU A 109 -10.64 -24.99 4.08
C GLU A 109 -11.82 -23.99 3.98
N ASN A 110 -11.75 -22.97 3.12
CA ASN A 110 -12.71 -21.85 3.13
C ASN A 110 -13.33 -21.54 1.76
N ALA A 111 -14.63 -21.81 1.63
CA ALA A 111 -15.41 -21.46 0.44
C ALA A 111 -15.87 -19.98 0.39
N SER A 112 -15.93 -19.32 1.55
CA SER A 112 -16.29 -17.89 1.68
C SER A 112 -15.07 -17.04 2.02
N PHE A 113 -15.17 -15.73 1.79
CA PHE A 113 -14.14 -14.77 2.16
C PHE A 113 -13.89 -14.78 3.67
N TYR A 114 -12.61 -14.78 4.03
CA TYR A 114 -12.08 -14.65 5.38
C TYR A 114 -10.86 -13.73 5.34
N ARG A 115 -10.45 -13.20 6.50
CA ARG A 115 -9.13 -12.57 6.65
C ARG A 115 -8.22 -13.40 7.53
N MET A 116 -6.92 -13.20 7.35
CA MET A 116 -5.90 -13.71 8.24
C MET A 116 -4.76 -12.71 8.36
N GLU A 117 -3.96 -12.81 9.41
CA GLU A 117 -2.78 -11.97 9.62
C GLU A 117 -1.59 -12.70 10.21
N THR A 118 -0.43 -12.04 10.19
CA THR A 118 0.78 -12.49 10.89
C THR A 118 1.07 -11.60 12.10
N LEU A 119 1.39 -12.21 13.24
CA LEU A 119 1.95 -11.52 14.40
C LEU A 119 3.47 -11.27 14.25
N ASP A 120 4.08 -11.88 13.24
CA ASP A 120 5.51 -11.85 12.93
C ASP A 120 5.78 -11.26 11.52
N PRO A 121 5.38 -10.00 11.24
CA PRO A 121 5.46 -9.42 9.91
C PRO A 121 6.91 -9.18 9.44
N VAL A 122 7.19 -9.59 8.21
CA VAL A 122 8.44 -9.29 7.50
C VAL A 122 8.39 -7.90 6.89
N THR A 123 7.25 -7.51 6.31
CA THR A 123 6.96 -6.18 5.76
C THR A 123 5.49 -5.80 5.89
N LYS A 124 5.12 -4.58 5.45
CA LYS A 124 3.75 -4.02 5.59
C LYS A 124 2.73 -4.63 4.63
N ASN A 125 3.17 -5.43 3.66
CA ASN A 125 2.36 -5.98 2.56
C ASN A 125 2.51 -7.51 2.47
N ASP A 126 2.73 -8.18 3.60
CA ASP A 126 2.87 -9.64 3.68
C ASP A 126 1.64 -10.38 3.11
N SER A 127 0.44 -9.82 3.31
CA SER A 127 -0.81 -10.23 2.67
C SER A 127 -0.70 -10.36 1.14
N LEU A 128 -0.06 -9.39 0.47
CA LEU A 128 0.19 -9.43 -0.98
C LEU A 128 1.33 -10.40 -1.34
N ALA A 129 2.35 -10.55 -0.50
CA ALA A 129 3.49 -11.42 -0.77
C ALA A 129 3.12 -12.91 -0.69
N TYR A 130 2.35 -13.30 0.34
CA TYR A 130 1.93 -14.68 0.58
C TYR A 130 0.56 -15.00 -0.05
N GLY A 131 -0.20 -13.97 -0.46
CA GLY A 131 -1.45 -14.11 -1.20
C GLY A 131 -2.64 -14.46 -0.31
N TYR A 132 -2.83 -13.72 0.78
CA TYR A 132 -3.98 -13.79 1.69
C TYR A 132 -4.64 -12.41 1.86
N SER A 133 -5.86 -12.38 2.41
CA SER A 133 -6.56 -11.11 2.72
C SER A 133 -6.24 -10.65 4.14
N GLY A 134 -5.38 -9.63 4.28
CA GLY A 134 -5.02 -9.03 5.57
C GLY A 134 -5.70 -7.69 5.85
N VAL A 135 -5.46 -7.14 7.04
CA VAL A 135 -5.78 -5.76 7.42
C VAL A 135 -4.56 -4.86 7.17
N GLY A 136 -3.39 -5.34 7.61
CA GLY A 136 -2.08 -4.72 7.45
C GLY A 136 -1.74 -4.49 5.98
N MET A 137 -1.44 -3.23 5.67
CA MET A 137 -1.10 -2.81 4.31
C MET A 137 -0.41 -1.44 4.30
N PHE A 138 0.48 -1.21 3.33
CA PHE A 138 0.94 0.10 2.88
C PHE A 138 0.49 0.36 1.43
N SER A 139 -0.17 1.49 1.17
CA SER A 139 -0.46 1.97 -0.19
C SER A 139 -0.65 3.48 -0.26
N SER A 140 0.09 4.11 -1.17
CA SER A 140 -0.04 5.55 -1.46
C SER A 140 -1.32 5.93 -2.23
N ILE A 141 -2.10 4.94 -2.70
CA ILE A 141 -3.28 5.16 -3.58
C ILE A 141 -4.61 4.67 -2.97
N ARG A 142 -4.62 4.11 -1.75
CA ARG A 142 -5.86 3.69 -1.07
C ARG A 142 -6.62 4.90 -0.49
N ASN A 143 -7.95 4.83 -0.44
CA ASN A 143 -8.78 5.76 0.33
C ASN A 143 -8.35 5.83 1.81
N ARG A 144 -7.84 6.99 2.22
CA ARG A 144 -7.34 7.28 3.58
C ARG A 144 -8.44 7.30 4.65
N HIS A 145 -9.70 7.56 4.29
CA HIS A 145 -10.81 7.59 5.26
C HIS A 145 -11.03 6.21 5.89
N SER A 146 -10.90 5.13 5.11
CA SER A 146 -10.97 3.75 5.63
C SER A 146 -9.91 3.45 6.70
N LEU A 147 -8.69 3.95 6.50
CA LEU A 147 -7.58 3.75 7.44
C LEU A 147 -7.64 4.72 8.63
N SER A 148 -8.19 5.92 8.44
CA SER A 148 -8.47 6.87 9.53
C SER A 148 -9.49 6.29 10.50
N TYR A 149 -10.61 5.78 9.99
CA TYR A 149 -11.66 5.22 10.84
C TYR A 149 -11.20 3.95 11.57
N LEU A 150 -10.43 3.07 10.90
CA LEU A 150 -9.79 1.94 11.59
C LEU A 150 -8.80 2.39 12.67
N ASN A 151 -8.11 3.51 12.49
CA ASN A 151 -7.26 4.09 13.53
C ASN A 151 -8.09 4.62 14.71
N ASP A 152 -9.23 5.26 14.46
CA ASP A 152 -10.15 5.72 15.51
C ASP A 152 -10.75 4.56 16.32
N LEU A 153 -10.91 3.39 15.69
CA LEU A 153 -11.31 2.14 16.35
C LEU A 153 -10.17 1.42 17.11
N GLY A 154 -8.93 1.90 17.03
CA GLY A 154 -7.80 1.39 17.83
C GLY A 154 -6.73 0.59 17.07
N TYR A 155 -6.86 0.38 15.75
CA TYR A 155 -5.68 0.04 14.94
C TYR A 155 -4.73 1.24 14.85
N ARG A 156 -3.53 1.07 14.29
CA ARG A 156 -2.61 2.18 14.08
C ARG A 156 -2.41 2.55 12.61
N SER A 157 -2.87 3.75 12.27
CA SER A 157 -2.55 4.46 11.03
C SER A 157 -1.96 5.83 11.40
N TRP A 158 -0.65 6.01 11.21
CA TRP A 158 0.05 7.27 11.58
C TRP A 158 0.23 8.20 10.39
N GLY A 159 0.15 9.51 10.66
CA GLY A 159 0.44 10.59 9.72
C GLY A 159 -0.59 10.70 8.60
N THR A 160 -0.19 10.36 7.38
CA THR A 160 -1.00 10.54 6.16
C THR A 160 -2.01 9.41 5.91
N ASN A 161 -2.19 8.48 6.86
CA ASN A 161 -3.06 7.31 6.76
C ASN A 161 -2.85 6.49 5.47
N LEU A 162 -1.58 6.32 5.07
CA LEU A 162 -1.16 5.49 3.92
C LEU A 162 -0.77 4.06 4.33
N GLN A 163 -0.78 3.77 5.63
CA GLN A 163 -0.39 2.49 6.19
C GLN A 163 -1.28 2.12 7.36
N ILE A 164 -1.49 0.82 7.58
CA ILE A 164 -2.12 0.29 8.78
C ILE A 164 -1.38 -0.98 9.19
N ASN A 165 -1.26 -1.25 10.49
CA ASN A 165 -0.64 -2.45 11.01
C ASN A 165 -1.66 -3.20 11.90
N TYR A 166 -1.63 -4.52 11.84
CA TYR A 166 -2.55 -5.39 12.58
C TYR A 166 -2.18 -5.51 14.08
N LEU A 167 -0.87 -5.51 14.38
CA LEU A 167 -0.35 -5.74 15.73
C LEU A 167 -0.91 -4.76 16.77
N ASN A 168 -1.11 -5.30 17.99
CA ASN A 168 -1.62 -4.60 19.18
C ASN A 168 -3.07 -4.10 19.03
N ASN A 169 -3.93 -4.92 18.42
CA ASN A 169 -5.38 -4.75 18.45
C ASN A 169 -6.02 -5.54 19.62
N THR A 170 -7.33 -5.49 19.72
CA THR A 170 -8.14 -6.25 20.67
C THR A 170 -8.95 -7.35 19.98
N LEU A 171 -9.50 -8.27 20.77
CA LEU A 171 -10.44 -9.29 20.32
C LEU A 171 -11.69 -8.70 19.63
N LEU A 172 -12.20 -7.55 20.11
CA LEU A 172 -13.32 -6.87 19.43
C LEU A 172 -12.97 -6.53 17.99
N MET A 173 -11.74 -6.06 17.76
CA MET A 173 -11.28 -5.66 16.44
C MET A 173 -10.94 -6.85 15.53
N ASP A 174 -10.57 -8.02 16.07
CA ASP A 174 -10.46 -9.25 15.25
C ASP A 174 -11.82 -9.70 14.71
N VAL A 175 -12.85 -9.67 15.56
CA VAL A 175 -14.22 -9.99 15.17
C VAL A 175 -14.71 -8.99 14.13
N ILE A 176 -14.63 -7.69 14.42
CA ILE A 176 -15.05 -6.60 13.51
C ILE A 176 -14.30 -6.65 12.18
N SER A 177 -13.01 -7.01 12.17
CA SER A 177 -12.25 -7.13 10.91
C SER A 177 -12.29 -8.53 10.29
N GLY A 178 -13.04 -9.49 10.85
CA GLY A 178 -13.20 -10.83 10.29
C GLY A 178 -11.90 -11.64 10.21
N ILE A 179 -10.98 -11.45 11.16
CA ILE A 179 -9.72 -12.20 11.26
C ILE A 179 -10.04 -13.61 11.71
N LYS A 180 -10.06 -14.54 10.76
CA LYS A 180 -10.32 -15.96 10.99
C LYS A 180 -9.06 -16.75 11.35
N TYR A 181 -7.88 -16.28 10.96
CA TYR A 181 -6.63 -16.94 11.34
C TYR A 181 -5.52 -15.96 11.69
N ASN A 182 -4.67 -16.34 12.65
CA ASN A 182 -3.38 -15.71 12.90
C ASN A 182 -2.24 -16.71 12.64
N LEU A 183 -1.15 -16.21 12.07
CA LEU A 183 0.14 -16.87 11.99
C LEU A 183 1.08 -16.26 13.03
N THR A 184 1.84 -17.07 13.74
CA THR A 184 2.90 -16.58 14.65
C THR A 184 3.98 -17.63 14.91
N LYS A 185 5.13 -17.20 15.41
CA LYS A 185 6.22 -18.06 15.90
C LYS A 185 6.13 -18.42 17.38
N GLU A 186 5.39 -17.63 18.14
CA GLU A 186 5.24 -17.77 19.59
C GLU A 186 3.97 -18.56 19.93
N ASP A 187 3.83 -19.06 21.15
CA ASP A 187 2.55 -19.63 21.61
C ASP A 187 1.52 -18.51 21.84
N MET A 188 0.26 -18.75 21.45
CA MET A 188 -0.80 -17.74 21.48
C MET A 188 -1.71 -17.92 22.69
N HIS A 189 -1.82 -16.88 23.51
CA HIS A 189 -2.68 -16.82 24.70
C HIS A 189 -3.91 -15.92 24.50
N LYS A 190 -4.47 -15.93 23.28
CA LYS A 190 -5.56 -15.02 22.85
C LYS A 190 -6.89 -15.76 22.73
N PHE A 191 -7.95 -15.26 23.35
CA PHE A 191 -9.19 -16.01 23.53
C PHE A 191 -9.91 -16.32 22.21
N GLY A 192 -10.45 -17.54 22.10
CA GLY A 192 -11.05 -18.04 20.87
C GLY A 192 -10.06 -18.45 19.77
N PHE A 193 -8.75 -18.29 19.95
CA PHE A 193 -7.73 -18.76 19.00
C PHE A 193 -7.25 -20.16 19.37
N THR A 194 -7.38 -21.11 18.43
CA THR A 194 -6.96 -22.51 18.60
C THR A 194 -5.96 -22.93 17.52
N LYS A 195 -4.88 -23.61 17.92
CA LYS A 195 -3.81 -24.06 17.03
C LYS A 195 -4.33 -25.16 16.08
N GLN A 196 -4.17 -24.98 14.77
CA GLN A 196 -4.65 -25.89 13.73
C GLN A 196 -3.53 -26.64 13.00
N ALA A 197 -2.43 -25.94 12.69
CA ALA A 197 -1.32 -26.49 11.91
C ALA A 197 0.00 -25.77 12.22
N GLU A 198 1.11 -26.36 11.80
CA GLU A 198 2.45 -25.77 11.89
C GLU A 198 3.25 -26.05 10.60
N SER A 199 4.13 -25.13 10.23
CA SER A 199 5.18 -25.35 9.22
C SER A 199 6.42 -24.54 9.61
N GLY A 200 7.58 -25.21 9.68
CA GLY A 200 8.82 -24.58 10.10
C GLY A 200 8.73 -23.98 11.51
N GLU A 201 8.99 -22.68 11.62
CA GLU A 201 8.85 -21.92 12.87
C GLU A 201 7.45 -21.30 13.07
N TYR A 202 6.49 -21.52 12.16
CA TYR A 202 5.19 -20.84 12.18
C TYR A 202 4.05 -21.78 12.55
N ALA A 203 3.22 -21.35 13.50
CA ALA A 203 1.95 -21.97 13.86
C ALA A 203 0.77 -21.16 13.31
N LEU A 204 -0.24 -21.87 12.79
CA LEU A 204 -1.52 -21.34 12.34
C LEU A 204 -2.56 -21.54 13.45
N TYR A 205 -3.17 -20.44 13.90
CA TYR A 205 -4.27 -20.43 14.86
C TYR A 205 -5.56 -19.95 14.19
N SER A 206 -6.68 -20.63 14.43
CA SER A 206 -8.01 -20.22 13.97
C SER A 206 -8.81 -19.52 15.07
N ASN A 207 -9.40 -18.37 14.75
CA ASN A 207 -10.33 -17.63 15.59
C ASN A 207 -11.76 -18.16 15.40
N THR A 208 -12.38 -18.65 16.48
CA THR A 208 -13.77 -19.13 16.48
C THR A 208 -14.79 -18.00 16.29
N TYR A 209 -14.47 -16.76 16.71
CA TYR A 209 -15.39 -15.63 16.77
C TYR A 209 -15.36 -14.70 15.54
N ALA A 210 -14.55 -15.00 14.53
CA ALA A 210 -14.43 -14.18 13.34
C ALA A 210 -15.78 -13.96 12.64
N MET A 211 -16.13 -12.70 12.35
CA MET A 211 -17.35 -12.39 11.60
C MET A 211 -17.12 -12.49 10.07
N PRO A 212 -18.14 -12.83 9.27
CA PRO A 212 -18.07 -12.77 7.81
C PRO A 212 -17.82 -11.37 7.24
N LEU A 213 -17.61 -11.25 5.93
CA LEU A 213 -17.33 -9.95 5.29
C LEU A 213 -18.45 -8.91 5.48
N GLY A 214 -19.71 -9.36 5.63
CA GLY A 214 -20.85 -8.52 6.00
C GLY A 214 -21.56 -9.00 7.28
N VAL A 215 -22.32 -8.10 7.88
CA VAL A 215 -23.17 -8.32 9.06
C VAL A 215 -24.44 -7.49 8.89
N LEU A 216 -25.60 -8.04 9.24
CA LEU A 216 -26.87 -7.30 9.30
C LEU A 216 -26.97 -6.50 10.61
N THR A 217 -27.40 -5.24 10.50
CA THR A 217 -27.65 -4.34 11.63
C THR A 217 -28.80 -3.39 11.27
N ASN A 218 -29.27 -2.60 12.23
CA ASN A 218 -30.33 -1.61 12.04
C ASN A 218 -29.76 -0.22 11.66
N GLU A 219 -30.64 0.74 11.35
CA GLU A 219 -30.23 2.08 10.90
C GLU A 219 -29.46 2.91 11.94
N GLN A 220 -29.50 2.53 13.23
CA GLN A 220 -28.77 3.24 14.29
C GLN A 220 -27.25 3.21 14.06
N VAL A 221 -26.76 2.32 13.21
CA VAL A 221 -25.36 2.30 12.73
C VAL A 221 -24.93 3.65 12.10
N TYR A 222 -25.87 4.45 11.58
CA TYR A 222 -25.59 5.79 11.05
C TYR A 222 -25.69 6.92 12.08
N GLU A 223 -26.24 6.68 13.27
CA GLU A 223 -26.39 7.69 14.31
C GLU A 223 -25.03 8.17 14.86
N GLU A 224 -25.02 9.37 15.43
CA GLU A 224 -23.83 9.90 16.08
C GLU A 224 -23.55 9.18 17.40
N GLY A 225 -22.27 8.97 17.72
CA GLY A 225 -21.84 8.27 18.94
C GLY A 225 -21.91 6.73 18.88
N LYS A 226 -22.89 6.13 18.18
CA LYS A 226 -23.11 4.67 18.11
C LYS A 226 -21.94 3.82 17.61
N VAL A 227 -20.99 4.44 16.91
CA VAL A 227 -19.87 3.75 16.24
C VAL A 227 -18.57 4.55 16.35
N ARG A 228 -18.34 5.22 17.48
CA ARG A 228 -17.15 6.07 17.70
C ARG A 228 -15.93 5.28 18.19
N SER A 229 -16.15 4.10 18.74
CA SER A 229 -15.13 3.25 19.39
C SER A 229 -15.34 1.78 19.03
N GLN A 230 -14.34 0.95 19.29
CA GLN A 230 -14.48 -0.51 19.22
C GLN A 230 -15.71 -1.02 20.00
N THR A 231 -15.93 -0.54 21.23
CA THR A 231 -17.03 -0.99 22.10
C THR A 231 -18.40 -0.57 21.60
N SER A 232 -18.56 0.67 21.14
CA SER A 232 -19.82 1.18 20.61
C SER A 232 -20.19 0.49 19.29
N LEU A 233 -19.24 0.34 18.36
CA LEU A 233 -19.46 -0.43 17.14
C LEU A 233 -19.78 -1.90 17.43
N PHE A 234 -19.11 -2.53 18.39
CA PHE A 234 -19.40 -3.92 18.77
C PHE A 234 -20.81 -4.06 19.36
N ASN A 235 -21.21 -3.16 20.27
CA ASN A 235 -22.58 -3.08 20.79
C ASN A 235 -23.62 -2.86 19.68
N GLN A 236 -23.36 -1.96 18.72
CA GLN A 236 -24.26 -1.69 17.60
C GLN A 236 -24.40 -2.90 16.64
N LEU A 237 -23.31 -3.62 16.37
CA LEU A 237 -23.37 -4.85 15.55
C LEU A 237 -24.01 -6.02 16.31
N ALA A 238 -23.78 -6.13 17.62
CA ALA A 238 -24.38 -7.16 18.47
C ALA A 238 -25.86 -6.88 18.81
N GLU A 239 -26.30 -5.63 18.76
CA GLU A 239 -27.55 -5.12 19.36
C GLU A 239 -27.59 -5.34 20.89
N LYS A 240 -26.52 -4.91 21.53
CA LYS A 240 -26.28 -4.95 22.99
C LYS A 240 -25.90 -3.57 23.51
N ASP A 241 -25.82 -3.43 24.82
CA ASP A 241 -25.32 -2.23 25.50
C ASP A 241 -24.45 -2.65 26.69
N PHE A 242 -23.36 -3.37 26.41
CA PHE A 242 -22.46 -3.92 27.40
C PHE A 242 -21.22 -3.03 27.64
N GLU A 243 -20.79 -2.96 28.90
CA GLU A 243 -19.49 -2.42 29.31
C GLU A 243 -18.44 -3.54 29.29
N TYR A 244 -17.85 -3.78 28.13
CA TYR A 244 -16.91 -4.91 27.91
C TYR A 244 -15.62 -4.86 28.72
N TYR A 245 -15.17 -3.67 29.12
CA TYR A 245 -13.84 -3.47 29.71
C TYR A 245 -13.92 -2.91 31.13
N THR A 246 -13.19 -3.53 32.03
CA THR A 246 -12.79 -2.97 33.33
C THR A 246 -11.30 -2.63 33.31
N PHE A 247 -10.83 -1.73 34.16
CA PHE A 247 -9.44 -1.26 34.17
C PHE A 247 -8.80 -1.44 35.54
N MET A 248 -7.50 -1.76 35.57
CA MET A 248 -6.68 -1.82 36.79
C MET A 248 -5.28 -1.24 36.52
N GLU A 249 -4.62 -0.72 37.55
CA GLU A 249 -3.22 -0.30 37.44
C GLU A 249 -2.28 -1.50 37.70
N PRO A 250 -1.20 -1.69 36.90
CA PRO A 250 -0.18 -2.69 37.18
C PRO A 250 0.80 -2.22 38.27
N GLU A 251 1.24 -3.13 39.15
CA GLU A 251 2.25 -2.84 40.15
C GLU A 251 3.64 -2.82 39.51
N LEU A 252 4.47 -1.82 39.84
CA LEU A 252 5.81 -1.66 39.26
C LEU A 252 6.84 -2.39 40.13
N VAL A 253 7.47 -3.42 39.56
CA VAL A 253 8.42 -4.30 40.27
C VAL A 253 9.86 -3.82 40.09
N GLU A 254 10.31 -3.59 38.85
CA GLU A 254 11.72 -3.31 38.54
C GLU A 254 11.92 -2.26 37.43
N LEU A 255 13.06 -1.55 37.51
CA LEU A 255 13.52 -0.55 36.54
C LEU A 255 15.02 -0.68 36.23
N ASP A 256 15.38 -1.40 35.16
CA ASP A 256 16.76 -1.47 34.67
C ASP A 256 17.05 -0.36 33.64
N ASN A 257 18.18 0.33 33.80
CA ASN A 257 18.62 1.47 33.02
C ASN A 257 17.60 2.64 32.90
N VAL A 258 16.58 2.66 33.76
CA VAL A 258 15.50 3.66 33.71
C VAL A 258 15.45 4.51 34.97
N LYS A 259 15.36 5.83 34.78
CA LYS A 259 14.92 6.83 35.77
C LYS A 259 13.45 7.14 35.49
N LEU A 260 12.61 6.95 36.50
CA LEU A 260 11.17 7.19 36.43
C LEU A 260 10.82 8.62 36.85
N GLU A 261 10.00 9.29 36.05
CA GLU A 261 9.44 10.61 36.31
C GLU A 261 7.91 10.51 36.15
N LYS A 262 7.16 10.62 37.26
CA LYS A 262 5.68 10.58 37.26
C LYS A 262 5.11 11.99 37.40
N SER A 263 4.05 12.30 36.65
CA SER A 263 3.20 13.48 36.81
C SER A 263 1.73 13.08 36.64
N GLU A 264 0.79 14.01 36.84
CA GLU A 264 -0.63 13.74 36.71
C GLU A 264 -0.97 13.20 35.31
N GLY A 265 -1.54 11.99 35.25
CA GLY A 265 -1.91 11.28 34.02
C GLY A 265 -0.74 10.82 33.11
N LEU A 266 0.53 11.03 33.49
CA LEU A 266 1.68 10.83 32.61
C LEU A 266 2.86 10.16 33.34
N VAL A 267 3.47 9.18 32.69
CA VAL A 267 4.68 8.50 33.15
C VAL A 267 5.78 8.61 32.10
N THR A 268 6.97 9.08 32.53
CA THR A 268 8.15 9.22 31.68
C THR A 268 9.28 8.32 32.16
N TYR A 269 9.78 7.48 31.25
CA TYR A 269 10.92 6.60 31.43
C TYR A 269 12.14 7.20 30.70
N ARG A 270 13.15 7.62 31.46
CA ARG A 270 14.38 8.25 30.94
C ARG A 270 15.57 7.30 31.10
N ALA A 271 16.41 7.20 30.08
CA ALA A 271 17.66 6.45 30.13
C ALA A 271 18.57 6.95 31.27
N LYS A 272 19.17 6.05 32.05
CA LYS A 272 20.20 6.40 33.05
C LYS A 272 21.56 6.64 32.41
N ASP A 273 21.85 5.96 31.30
CA ASP A 273 23.10 6.03 30.53
C ASP A 273 23.09 7.08 29.39
N GLU A 274 21.96 7.76 29.19
CA GLU A 274 21.71 8.70 28.07
C GLU A 274 21.87 8.10 26.65
N GLU A 275 21.97 6.77 26.53
CA GLU A 275 22.17 6.10 25.24
C GLU A 275 20.85 5.82 24.53
N LYS A 276 20.82 5.97 23.21
CA LYS A 276 19.58 5.81 22.41
C LYS A 276 19.18 4.34 22.25
N TYR A 277 20.16 3.46 22.10
CA TYR A 277 19.95 2.05 21.70
C TYR A 277 20.24 1.04 22.81
N SER A 278 20.69 1.48 23.99
CA SER A 278 20.72 0.62 25.17
C SER A 278 19.31 0.17 25.56
N LYS A 279 19.21 -0.97 26.25
CA LYS A 279 17.94 -1.51 26.74
C LYS A 279 17.49 -0.76 27.97
N LYS A 280 16.22 -0.37 28.01
CA LYS A 280 15.54 0.30 29.12
C LYS A 280 14.41 -0.65 29.50
N ILE A 281 14.50 -1.34 30.64
CA ILE A 281 13.54 -2.39 31.01
C ILE A 281 12.66 -1.88 32.14
N VAL A 282 11.36 -2.01 31.94
CA VAL A 282 10.33 -1.75 32.95
C VAL A 282 9.60 -3.06 33.17
N THR A 283 9.58 -3.54 34.42
CA THR A 283 8.92 -4.79 34.81
C THR A 283 7.77 -4.49 35.75
N TRP A 284 6.62 -5.10 35.49
CA TRP A 284 5.43 -4.99 36.31
C TRP A 284 4.90 -6.37 36.69
N GLU A 285 4.05 -6.38 37.72
CA GLU A 285 3.19 -7.50 38.05
C GLU A 285 1.73 -7.08 38.12
N ALA A 286 0.81 -8.00 37.81
CA ALA A 286 -0.62 -7.83 37.99
C ALA A 286 -1.31 -9.16 38.27
N VAL A 287 -2.31 -9.15 39.13
CA VAL A 287 -3.21 -10.30 39.33
C VAL A 287 -4.32 -10.21 38.28
N ILE A 288 -4.27 -11.10 37.28
CA ILE A 288 -5.26 -11.16 36.22
C ILE A 288 -6.41 -12.09 36.65
N PRO A 289 -7.66 -11.62 36.75
CA PRO A 289 -8.79 -12.46 37.12
C PRO A 289 -9.10 -13.52 36.06
N ALA A 290 -9.61 -14.66 36.52
CA ALA A 290 -10.19 -15.68 35.64
C ALA A 290 -11.32 -15.11 34.76
N GLY A 291 -11.46 -15.62 33.54
CA GLY A 291 -12.52 -15.18 32.61
C GLY A 291 -12.31 -13.78 32.01
N LYS A 292 -11.09 -13.25 32.06
CA LYS A 292 -10.70 -11.98 31.42
C LYS A 292 -9.56 -12.18 30.41
N GLN A 293 -9.60 -11.46 29.29
CA GLN A 293 -8.40 -11.20 28.47
C GLN A 293 -7.80 -9.87 28.94
N ALA A 294 -6.51 -9.86 29.25
CA ALA A 294 -5.80 -8.68 29.73
C ALA A 294 -4.96 -8.02 28.63
N TYR A 295 -5.01 -6.69 28.56
CA TYR A 295 -4.17 -5.89 27.67
C TYR A 295 -3.48 -4.77 28.43
N LEU A 296 -2.15 -4.72 28.41
CA LEU A 296 -1.39 -3.56 28.88
C LEU A 296 -1.57 -2.39 27.89
N SER A 297 -2.09 -1.26 28.36
CA SER A 297 -2.25 -0.04 27.59
C SER A 297 -0.99 0.83 27.70
N LEU A 298 -0.22 0.93 26.62
CA LEU A 298 0.91 1.85 26.52
C LEU A 298 0.66 2.88 25.42
N ALA A 299 -0.14 3.89 25.74
CA ALA A 299 -0.44 5.02 24.87
C ALA A 299 0.66 6.10 24.97
N PRO A 300 1.46 6.35 23.90
CA PRO A 300 2.43 7.44 23.88
C PRO A 300 1.75 8.80 24.08
N TYR A 301 2.33 9.65 24.92
CA TYR A 301 1.87 11.03 25.08
C TYR A 301 2.04 11.82 23.78
N ASN A 302 3.16 11.60 23.09
CA ASN A 302 3.43 12.12 21.76
C ASN A 302 4.10 11.02 20.92
N TYR A 303 3.50 10.71 19.78
CA TYR A 303 4.01 9.70 18.85
C TYR A 303 5.24 10.17 18.06
N ASP A 304 5.38 11.49 17.86
CA ASP A 304 6.44 12.05 17.02
C ASP A 304 7.79 12.05 17.76
N ASP A 305 7.78 12.21 19.08
CA ASP A 305 8.96 12.15 19.96
C ASP A 305 9.62 10.76 19.99
N LEU A 306 8.90 9.70 19.58
CA LEU A 306 9.38 8.33 19.59
C LEU A 306 10.14 7.92 18.32
N GLY A 307 10.00 8.64 17.20
CA GLY A 307 10.79 8.43 15.97
C GLY A 307 10.79 6.98 15.43
N THR A 308 11.86 6.24 15.68
CA THR A 308 12.01 4.81 15.27
C THR A 308 12.11 3.85 16.45
N ALA A 309 11.62 4.27 17.62
CA ALA A 309 11.65 3.50 18.85
C ALA A 309 10.86 2.19 18.76
N ASN A 310 11.38 1.19 19.47
CA ASN A 310 10.83 -0.16 19.54
C ASN A 310 10.59 -0.54 21.00
N ILE A 311 9.56 -1.35 21.19
CA ILE A 311 9.25 -2.04 22.44
C ILE A 311 9.30 -3.54 22.16
N GLU A 312 9.87 -4.30 23.08
CA GLU A 312 9.78 -5.76 23.13
C GLU A 312 9.07 -6.11 24.44
N LEU A 313 7.80 -6.51 24.35
CA LEU A 313 7.02 -6.98 25.49
C LEU A 313 7.32 -8.46 25.72
N LYS A 314 7.53 -8.86 26.97
CA LYS A 314 7.64 -10.26 27.38
C LYS A 314 6.62 -10.58 28.46
N VAL A 315 5.89 -11.67 28.25
CA VAL A 315 4.87 -12.22 29.16
C VAL A 315 4.84 -13.74 28.98
N ASN A 316 4.70 -14.51 30.06
CA ASN A 316 4.65 -15.99 30.05
C ASN A 316 5.78 -16.72 29.26
N GLY A 317 6.91 -16.06 29.00
CA GLY A 317 8.02 -16.61 28.21
C GLY A 317 7.97 -16.32 26.71
N THR A 318 6.86 -15.78 26.18
CA THR A 318 6.79 -15.29 24.79
C THR A 318 7.33 -13.86 24.69
N SER A 319 7.68 -13.43 23.46
CA SER A 319 8.23 -12.09 23.21
C SER A 319 7.65 -11.46 21.95
N GLN A 320 6.99 -10.31 22.06
CA GLN A 320 6.49 -9.56 20.90
C GLN A 320 7.23 -8.22 20.77
N LYS A 321 7.90 -8.03 19.64
CA LYS A 321 8.66 -6.80 19.34
C LYS A 321 7.97 -5.95 18.27
N THR A 322 7.62 -4.72 18.64
CA THR A 322 6.94 -3.77 17.75
C THR A 322 7.66 -2.42 17.65
N ARG A 323 7.31 -1.63 16.62
CA ARG A 323 7.65 -0.21 16.54
C ARG A 323 6.51 0.59 17.13
N ILE A 324 6.79 1.35 18.20
CA ILE A 324 5.77 1.96 19.06
C ILE A 324 4.87 2.92 18.26
N ASN A 325 5.43 3.67 17.30
CA ASN A 325 4.66 4.60 16.47
C ASN A 325 3.91 3.95 15.30
N MET A 326 4.06 2.65 15.10
CA MET A 326 3.42 1.90 14.01
C MET A 326 2.35 0.92 14.47
N THR A 327 2.30 0.54 15.75
CA THR A 327 1.35 -0.44 16.28
C THR A 327 0.33 0.19 17.22
N GLY A 328 -0.75 -0.54 17.52
CA GLY A 328 -1.73 -0.12 18.52
C GLY A 328 -1.15 -0.05 19.94
N GLN A 329 -1.92 0.52 20.87
CA GLN A 329 -1.50 0.72 22.26
C GLN A 329 -1.74 -0.50 23.17
N TYR A 330 -2.52 -1.49 22.73
CA TYR A 330 -2.95 -2.63 23.53
C TYR A 330 -2.01 -3.82 23.33
N TYR A 331 -1.17 -4.10 24.31
CA TYR A 331 -0.22 -5.21 24.33
C TYR A 331 -0.86 -6.39 25.05
N ASP A 332 -0.98 -7.53 24.37
CA ASP A 332 -1.66 -8.72 24.92
C ASP A 332 -0.87 -9.31 26.10
N LEU A 333 -1.53 -9.45 27.25
CA LEU A 333 -1.01 -10.14 28.44
C LEU A 333 -1.58 -11.56 28.58
N GLY A 334 -2.53 -11.94 27.73
CA GLY A 334 -3.16 -13.26 27.73
C GLY A 334 -4.49 -13.34 28.49
N MET A 335 -5.06 -14.54 28.53
CA MET A 335 -6.13 -14.94 29.45
C MET A 335 -5.65 -16.07 30.37
N TYR A 336 -6.37 -16.28 31.48
CA TYR A 336 -6.08 -17.34 32.44
C TYR A 336 -7.38 -18.02 32.90
N GLU A 337 -7.34 -19.35 33.06
CA GLU A 337 -8.48 -20.15 33.55
C GLU A 337 -8.76 -19.91 35.05
N GLU A 338 -7.70 -19.63 35.82
CA GLU A 338 -7.74 -19.30 37.24
C GLU A 338 -7.07 -17.93 37.47
N GLU A 339 -7.41 -17.26 38.59
CA GLU A 339 -6.78 -16.00 38.99
C GLU A 339 -5.25 -16.19 39.10
N THR A 340 -4.49 -15.43 38.29
CA THR A 340 -3.06 -15.66 38.11
C THR A 340 -2.27 -14.37 38.32
N LEU A 341 -1.19 -14.44 39.13
CA LEU A 341 -0.19 -13.37 39.20
C LEU A 341 0.73 -13.45 37.98
N VAL A 342 0.79 -12.37 37.20
CA VAL A 342 1.52 -12.30 35.94
C VAL A 342 2.62 -11.25 36.05
N GLU A 343 3.87 -11.68 35.94
CA GLU A 343 5.02 -10.78 35.72
C GLU A 343 5.21 -10.56 34.21
N PHE A 344 5.36 -9.30 33.81
CA PHE A 344 5.63 -8.93 32.41
C PHE A 344 6.57 -7.74 32.32
N SER A 345 7.35 -7.65 31.24
CA SER A 345 8.33 -6.58 31.05
C SER A 345 8.31 -5.97 29.66
N ALA A 346 8.55 -4.66 29.59
CA ALA A 346 8.75 -3.91 28.36
C ALA A 346 10.22 -3.51 28.23
N THR A 347 10.91 -4.02 27.21
CA THR A 347 12.24 -3.55 26.82
C THR A 347 12.11 -2.45 25.76
N LEU A 348 12.36 -1.21 26.17
CA LEU A 348 12.29 -0.01 25.34
C LEU A 348 13.66 0.31 24.73
N THR A 349 13.70 0.62 23.43
CA THR A 349 14.94 0.96 22.67
C THR A 349 14.67 1.98 21.56
N GLY A 350 15.69 2.73 21.12
CA GLY A 350 15.58 3.66 20.00
C GLY A 350 15.13 5.08 20.37
N SER A 351 15.01 5.39 21.67
CA SER A 351 14.91 6.73 22.23
C SER A 351 15.64 6.78 23.58
N THR A 352 16.05 7.97 24.03
CA THR A 352 16.54 8.23 25.39
C THR A 352 15.41 8.53 26.38
N VAL A 353 14.23 8.90 25.89
CA VAL A 353 13.04 9.27 26.67
C VAL A 353 11.81 8.60 26.07
N PHE A 354 10.98 8.02 26.93
CA PHE A 354 9.69 7.44 26.54
C PHE A 354 8.62 7.98 27.49
N SER A 355 7.67 8.74 26.95
CA SER A 355 6.58 9.33 27.73
C SER A 355 5.25 8.73 27.28
N PHE A 356 4.55 8.08 28.20
CA PHE A 356 3.26 7.45 28.00
C PHE A 356 2.24 8.09 28.95
N LEU A 357 0.96 8.06 28.57
CA LEU A 357 -0.11 8.18 29.56
C LEU A 357 0.07 7.10 30.63
N THR A 358 -0.39 7.34 31.86
CA THR A 358 -0.25 6.37 32.96
C THR A 358 -0.73 4.98 32.51
N PRO A 359 0.15 3.96 32.51
CA PRO A 359 -0.23 2.64 32.02
C PRO A 359 -1.33 2.01 32.88
N ASP A 360 -2.36 1.48 32.21
CA ASP A 360 -3.38 0.64 32.81
C ASP A 360 -3.42 -0.73 32.12
N ILE A 361 -4.13 -1.67 32.72
CA ILE A 361 -4.51 -2.95 32.12
C ILE A 361 -6.00 -2.89 31.83
N ALA A 362 -6.36 -2.98 30.55
CA ALA A 362 -7.73 -3.19 30.11
C ALA A 362 -8.07 -4.68 30.18
N LEU A 363 -9.04 -5.03 31.03
CA LEU A 363 -9.57 -6.39 31.22
C LEU A 363 -10.88 -6.54 30.45
N LEU A 364 -10.85 -7.24 29.33
CA LEU A 364 -12.03 -7.62 28.56
C LEU A 364 -12.78 -8.75 29.27
N ASP A 365 -14.07 -8.57 29.52
CA ASP A 365 -14.97 -9.62 29.99
C ASP A 365 -15.26 -10.65 28.89
N LEU A 366 -14.90 -11.91 29.12
CA LEU A 366 -15.02 -12.96 28.10
C LEU A 366 -16.46 -13.46 27.91
N ASP A 367 -17.29 -13.49 28.95
CA ASP A 367 -18.69 -13.90 28.85
C ASP A 367 -19.50 -12.87 28.04
N LEU A 368 -19.34 -11.58 28.36
CA LEU A 368 -19.97 -10.49 27.60
C LEU A 368 -19.44 -10.41 26.16
N PHE A 369 -18.14 -10.65 25.97
CA PHE A 369 -17.54 -10.73 24.64
C PHE A 369 -18.13 -11.88 23.82
N GLU A 370 -18.20 -13.10 24.37
CA GLU A 370 -18.70 -14.28 23.68
C GLU A 370 -20.19 -14.15 23.30
N GLU A 371 -21.03 -13.61 24.19
CA GLU A 371 -22.45 -13.37 23.91
C GLU A 371 -22.62 -12.38 22.73
N ALA A 372 -21.87 -11.28 22.75
CA ALA A 372 -21.93 -10.25 21.71
C ALA A 372 -21.30 -10.72 20.39
N ALA A 373 -20.15 -11.40 20.42
CA ALA A 373 -19.49 -11.99 19.25
C ALA A 373 -20.41 -13.02 18.57
N SER A 374 -21.03 -13.91 19.34
CA SER A 374 -22.00 -14.89 18.85
C SER A 374 -23.22 -14.21 18.22
N SER A 375 -23.70 -13.12 18.82
CA SER A 375 -24.81 -12.32 18.29
C SER A 375 -24.46 -11.66 16.95
N ILE A 376 -23.21 -11.20 16.78
CA ILE A 376 -22.69 -10.66 15.52
C ILE A 376 -22.57 -11.76 14.45
N GLN A 377 -22.01 -12.92 14.80
CA GLN A 377 -21.85 -14.05 13.88
C GLN A 377 -23.19 -14.61 13.38
N GLN A 378 -24.22 -14.66 14.23
CA GLN A 378 -25.58 -15.07 13.83
C GLN A 378 -26.21 -14.13 12.80
N LYS A 379 -25.83 -12.84 12.80
CA LYS A 379 -26.22 -11.83 11.80
C LYS A 379 -25.22 -11.72 10.64
N GLY A 380 -24.23 -12.60 10.59
CA GLY A 380 -23.16 -12.61 9.60
C GLY A 380 -23.62 -13.03 8.20
N VAL A 381 -23.13 -12.33 7.19
CA VAL A 381 -23.39 -12.56 5.76
C VAL A 381 -22.10 -12.99 5.08
N ALA A 382 -22.04 -14.27 4.69
CA ALA A 382 -20.90 -14.84 3.99
C ALA A 382 -20.85 -14.36 2.52
N PHE A 383 -19.70 -13.83 2.11
CA PHE A 383 -19.46 -13.41 0.73
C PHE A 383 -18.52 -14.38 0.02
N THR A 384 -18.81 -14.69 -1.24
CA THR A 384 -17.84 -15.23 -2.19
C THR A 384 -17.17 -14.08 -2.93
N VAL A 385 -15.85 -14.02 -2.91
CA VAL A 385 -15.06 -12.96 -3.56
C VAL A 385 -14.23 -13.55 -4.69
N SER A 386 -14.28 -12.92 -5.86
CA SER A 386 -13.49 -13.33 -7.02
C SER A 386 -13.08 -12.11 -7.86
N GLY A 387 -11.78 -11.92 -8.03
CA GLY A 387 -11.20 -10.78 -8.77
C GLY A 387 -11.65 -9.43 -8.21
N ARG A 388 -12.59 -8.79 -8.92
CA ARG A 388 -13.13 -7.45 -8.61
C ARG A 388 -14.56 -7.47 -8.07
N THR A 389 -15.08 -8.64 -7.69
CA THR A 389 -16.49 -8.86 -7.37
C THR A 389 -16.64 -9.56 -6.02
N ALA A 390 -17.61 -9.12 -5.21
CA ALA A 390 -18.04 -9.78 -3.98
C ALA A 390 -19.56 -10.06 -4.06
N LYS A 391 -19.97 -11.32 -3.84
CA LYS A 391 -21.39 -11.74 -3.89
C LYS A 391 -21.82 -12.40 -2.60
N ALA A 392 -23.05 -12.14 -2.17
CA ALA A 392 -23.71 -12.85 -1.08
C ALA A 392 -25.21 -13.05 -1.37
N GLU A 393 -25.79 -14.11 -0.80
CA GLU A 393 -27.22 -14.20 -0.56
C GLU A 393 -27.50 -13.65 0.85
N VAL A 394 -28.53 -12.83 0.98
CA VAL A 394 -28.93 -12.18 2.23
C VAL A 394 -30.38 -12.52 2.51
N VAL A 395 -30.66 -13.00 3.72
CA VAL A 395 -32.01 -13.32 4.18
C VAL A 395 -32.32 -12.49 5.42
N THR A 396 -33.39 -11.72 5.39
CA THR A 396 -33.86 -10.94 6.54
C THR A 396 -35.39 -10.87 6.57
N ASN A 397 -35.96 -10.76 7.76
CA ASN A 397 -37.41 -10.70 7.99
C ASN A 397 -37.97 -9.26 7.99
N GLU A 398 -37.09 -8.25 8.00
CA GLU A 398 -37.41 -6.82 8.06
C GLU A 398 -36.44 -6.00 7.20
N GLU A 399 -36.65 -4.70 7.04
CA GLU A 399 -35.65 -3.85 6.37
C GLU A 399 -34.43 -3.65 7.30
N GLN A 400 -33.25 -4.03 6.82
CA GLN A 400 -32.00 -3.94 7.59
C GLN A 400 -30.86 -3.35 6.76
N VAL A 401 -29.81 -2.88 7.44
CA VAL A 401 -28.57 -2.43 6.84
C VAL A 401 -27.59 -3.59 6.79
N LEU A 402 -27.15 -3.96 5.60
CA LEU A 402 -25.97 -4.80 5.44
C LEU A 402 -24.72 -3.93 5.63
N PHE A 403 -24.13 -4.04 6.81
CA PHE A 403 -22.80 -3.52 7.09
C PHE A 403 -21.75 -4.44 6.45
N THR A 404 -20.67 -3.88 5.90
CA THR A 404 -19.52 -4.67 5.42
C THR A 404 -18.21 -4.06 5.86
N THR A 405 -17.13 -4.85 5.84
CA THR A 405 -15.76 -4.34 5.97
C THR A 405 -15.04 -4.19 4.62
N ILE A 406 -15.79 -3.98 3.53
CA ILE A 406 -15.22 -3.63 2.23
C ILE A 406 -14.84 -2.13 2.26
N PRO A 407 -13.57 -1.74 2.07
CA PRO A 407 -13.18 -0.33 2.09
C PRO A 407 -13.86 0.47 0.98
N TYR A 408 -14.45 1.62 1.34
CA TYR A 408 -15.09 2.51 0.37
C TYR A 408 -14.05 3.10 -0.61
N ASP A 409 -14.44 3.17 -1.87
CA ASP A 409 -13.72 3.83 -2.96
C ASP A 409 -14.75 4.26 -4.04
N GLN A 410 -14.41 5.25 -4.87
CA GLN A 410 -15.27 5.73 -5.95
C GLN A 410 -15.49 4.68 -7.05
N GLY A 411 -14.61 3.69 -7.19
CA GLY A 411 -14.73 2.63 -8.19
C GLY A 411 -15.77 1.54 -7.89
N TRP A 412 -16.45 1.56 -6.74
CA TRP A 412 -17.45 0.54 -6.39
C TRP A 412 -18.84 0.84 -6.96
N THR A 413 -19.51 -0.22 -7.41
CA THR A 413 -20.96 -0.27 -7.65
C THR A 413 -21.57 -1.41 -6.84
N VAL A 414 -22.86 -1.30 -6.50
CA VAL A 414 -23.64 -2.35 -5.81
C VAL A 414 -24.95 -2.61 -6.57
N SER A 415 -25.39 -3.86 -6.56
CA SER A 415 -26.73 -4.24 -7.01
C SER A 415 -27.41 -5.19 -6.03
N VAL A 416 -28.72 -5.05 -5.91
CA VAL A 416 -29.62 -5.93 -5.16
C VAL A 416 -30.60 -6.53 -6.18
N ASP A 417 -30.62 -7.85 -6.29
CA ASP A 417 -31.38 -8.61 -7.30
C ASP A 417 -31.14 -8.12 -8.74
N GLY A 418 -29.88 -7.77 -9.03
CA GLY A 418 -29.44 -7.27 -10.34
C GLY A 418 -29.87 -5.82 -10.65
N LYS A 419 -30.60 -5.14 -9.75
CA LYS A 419 -30.91 -3.71 -9.86
C LYS A 419 -29.84 -2.92 -9.13
N GLN A 420 -29.28 -1.90 -9.78
CA GLN A 420 -28.30 -1.01 -9.14
C GLN A 420 -28.96 -0.30 -7.94
N ALA A 421 -28.28 -0.36 -6.79
CA ALA A 421 -28.71 0.33 -5.58
C ALA A 421 -27.75 1.47 -5.24
N GLU A 422 -28.20 2.39 -4.37
CA GLU A 422 -27.33 3.41 -3.80
C GLU A 422 -26.31 2.76 -2.86
N ILE A 423 -25.11 3.35 -2.78
CA ILE A 423 -24.08 2.99 -1.81
C ILE A 423 -24.11 4.03 -0.68
N PRO A 424 -24.94 3.84 0.37
CA PRO A 424 -24.68 4.53 1.62
C PRO A 424 -23.26 4.17 2.09
N ARG A 425 -22.51 5.20 2.47
CA ARG A 425 -21.15 5.03 2.99
C ARG A 425 -21.22 5.05 4.50
N PHE A 426 -20.50 4.15 5.13
CA PHE A 426 -20.33 4.18 6.57
C PHE A 426 -19.02 4.88 6.91
N LYS A 427 -19.13 6.08 7.52
CA LYS A 427 -18.02 6.97 7.92
C LYS A 427 -16.98 7.26 6.82
N ASP A 428 -17.42 7.27 5.55
CA ASP A 428 -16.56 7.29 4.33
C ASP A 428 -15.48 6.17 4.28
N ALA A 429 -15.59 5.18 5.16
CA ALA A 429 -14.62 4.13 5.42
C ALA A 429 -15.02 2.80 4.78
N PHE A 430 -16.29 2.41 4.89
CA PHE A 430 -16.80 1.11 4.43
C PHE A 430 -18.08 1.21 3.61
N LEU A 431 -18.35 0.17 2.81
CA LEU A 431 -19.59 0.00 2.06
C LEU A 431 -20.72 -0.52 2.95
N THR A 432 -21.91 0.07 2.82
CA THR A 432 -23.16 -0.49 3.34
C THR A 432 -24.23 -0.48 2.25
N VAL A 433 -25.30 -1.24 2.45
CA VAL A 433 -26.48 -1.23 1.56
C VAL A 433 -27.73 -1.60 2.36
N LYS A 434 -28.87 -0.97 2.06
CA LYS A 434 -30.15 -1.35 2.66
C LYS A 434 -30.71 -2.59 1.96
N ILE A 435 -31.18 -3.56 2.74
CA ILE A 435 -31.76 -4.81 2.28
C ILE A 435 -33.21 -4.88 2.79
N PRO A 436 -34.22 -4.93 1.90
CA PRO A 436 -35.61 -5.14 2.30
C PRO A 436 -35.84 -6.52 2.94
N ALA A 437 -37.01 -6.69 3.56
CA ALA A 437 -37.47 -7.99 4.04
C ALA A 437 -37.61 -9.00 2.87
N GLY A 438 -36.93 -10.13 2.97
CA GLY A 438 -36.92 -11.18 1.95
C GLY A 438 -35.59 -11.91 1.83
N THR A 439 -35.44 -12.63 0.72
CA THR A 439 -34.19 -13.23 0.25
C THR A 439 -33.70 -12.44 -0.96
N HIS A 440 -32.49 -11.90 -0.87
CA HIS A 440 -31.92 -10.99 -1.86
C HIS A 440 -30.50 -11.40 -2.26
N THR A 441 -30.16 -11.27 -3.54
CA THR A 441 -28.77 -11.42 -4.02
C THR A 441 -28.09 -10.07 -4.06
N VAL A 442 -27.00 -9.90 -3.31
CA VAL A 442 -26.19 -8.69 -3.29
C VAL A 442 -24.88 -8.91 -4.03
N GLU A 443 -24.58 -8.03 -5.00
CA GLU A 443 -23.31 -8.04 -5.74
C GLU A 443 -22.65 -6.65 -5.68
N PHE A 444 -21.46 -6.59 -5.09
CA PHE A 444 -20.54 -5.46 -5.20
C PHE A 444 -19.52 -5.72 -6.31
N VAL A 445 -19.27 -4.71 -7.16
CA VAL A 445 -18.30 -4.77 -8.24
C VAL A 445 -17.39 -3.55 -8.21
N TYR A 446 -16.08 -3.76 -8.22
CA TYR A 446 -15.08 -2.70 -8.33
C TYR A 446 -14.65 -2.52 -9.79
N LEU A 447 -14.45 -1.27 -10.18
CA LEU A 447 -13.80 -0.86 -11.43
C LEU A 447 -12.93 0.38 -11.13
N PRO A 448 -11.58 0.28 -11.21
CA PRO A 448 -10.71 1.40 -10.88
C PRO A 448 -11.07 2.67 -11.67
N PRO A 449 -11.26 3.83 -11.00
CA PRO A 449 -11.53 5.09 -11.68
C PRO A 449 -10.48 5.39 -12.76
N GLY A 450 -10.95 5.74 -13.96
CA GLY A 450 -10.09 6.03 -15.11
C GLY A 450 -9.57 4.79 -15.87
N LEU A 451 -9.82 3.55 -15.45
CA LEU A 451 -9.40 2.37 -16.21
C LEU A 451 -9.99 2.34 -17.62
N THR A 452 -11.28 2.66 -17.76
CA THR A 452 -11.98 2.75 -19.06
C THR A 452 -11.37 3.82 -19.96
N SER A 453 -11.21 5.05 -19.45
CA SER A 453 -10.58 6.17 -20.16
C SER A 453 -9.13 5.86 -20.55
N GLY A 454 -8.36 5.24 -19.65
CA GLY A 454 -6.99 4.80 -19.90
C GLY A 454 -6.91 3.78 -21.03
N THR A 455 -7.76 2.73 -20.98
CA THR A 455 -7.85 1.73 -22.07
C THR A 455 -8.19 2.38 -23.41
N LEU A 456 -9.16 3.29 -23.46
CA LEU A 456 -9.53 4.01 -24.68
C LEU A 456 -8.37 4.87 -25.23
N LEU A 457 -7.65 5.58 -24.36
CA LEU A 457 -6.47 6.37 -24.73
C LEU A 457 -5.32 5.49 -25.23
N THR A 458 -5.06 4.35 -24.60
CA THR A 458 -4.04 3.39 -25.05
C THR A 458 -4.37 2.81 -26.41
N VAL A 459 -5.60 2.31 -26.61
CA VAL A 459 -6.06 1.77 -27.90
C VAL A 459 -6.02 2.85 -28.99
N GLY A 460 -6.53 4.05 -28.70
CA GLY A 460 -6.46 5.19 -29.61
C GLY A 460 -5.03 5.55 -30.01
N SER A 461 -4.10 5.58 -29.05
CA SER A 461 -2.68 5.85 -29.30
C SER A 461 -2.01 4.78 -30.17
N VAL A 462 -2.31 3.50 -29.94
CA VAL A 462 -1.81 2.39 -30.76
C VAL A 462 -2.35 2.46 -32.19
N LEU A 463 -3.65 2.77 -32.37
CA LEU A 463 -4.26 2.94 -33.68
C LEU A 463 -3.69 4.15 -34.44
N LEU A 464 -3.49 5.29 -33.76
CA LEU A 464 -2.87 6.48 -34.34
C LEU A 464 -1.42 6.22 -34.76
N PHE A 465 -0.64 5.53 -33.91
CA PHE A 465 0.74 5.16 -34.22
C PHE A 465 0.83 4.15 -35.38
N GLY A 466 -0.04 3.13 -35.39
CA GLY A 466 -0.17 2.19 -36.50
C GLY A 466 -0.55 2.87 -37.82
N GLY A 467 -1.51 3.81 -37.76
CA GLY A 467 -1.89 4.66 -38.89
C GLY A 467 -0.74 5.54 -39.40
N TYR A 468 0.02 6.16 -38.50
CA TYR A 468 1.23 6.91 -38.84
C TYR A 468 2.28 6.03 -39.54
N LEU A 469 2.58 4.84 -39.00
CA LEU A 469 3.51 3.88 -39.63
C LEU A 469 3.00 3.38 -41.00
N PHE A 470 1.69 3.20 -41.17
CA PHE A 470 1.08 2.84 -42.45
C PHE A 470 1.22 3.95 -43.49
N VAL A 471 0.96 5.21 -43.11
CA VAL A 471 1.17 6.39 -43.98
C VAL A 471 2.64 6.53 -44.35
N LEU A 472 3.57 6.38 -43.40
CA LEU A 472 5.01 6.37 -43.67
C LEU A 472 5.41 5.28 -44.67
N ARG A 473 4.91 4.05 -44.49
CA ARG A 473 5.19 2.93 -45.41
C ARG A 473 4.68 3.22 -46.83
N LYS A 474 3.46 3.78 -46.98
CA LYS A 474 2.93 4.18 -48.28
C LYS A 474 3.68 5.37 -48.91
N ARG A 475 4.21 6.30 -48.10
CA ARG A 475 4.99 7.46 -48.57
C ARG A 475 6.48 7.18 -48.84
N LYS A 476 6.95 5.93 -48.75
CA LYS A 476 8.34 5.58 -49.15
C LYS A 476 8.68 5.87 -50.61
N GLY A 477 7.68 5.96 -51.49
CA GLY A 477 7.85 6.38 -52.89
C GLY A 477 7.76 7.89 -53.14
N ASP A 478 7.51 8.69 -52.10
CA ASP A 478 7.23 10.11 -52.19
C ASP A 478 8.54 10.93 -52.14
N LEU A 479 8.77 11.82 -53.12
CA LEU A 479 10.08 12.49 -53.33
C LEU A 479 10.59 13.21 -52.06
N PHE A 480 9.66 13.79 -51.29
CA PHE A 480 9.94 14.52 -50.06
C PHE A 480 10.58 13.64 -48.97
N TYR A 481 10.18 12.36 -48.88
CA TYR A 481 10.72 11.42 -47.90
C TYR A 481 12.07 10.83 -48.30
N GLN A 482 12.35 10.75 -49.60
CA GLN A 482 13.64 10.28 -50.09
C GLN A 482 14.75 11.30 -49.80
N VAL A 483 14.52 12.60 -50.05
CA VAL A 483 15.52 13.66 -49.80
C VAL A 483 15.95 13.72 -48.32
N THR A 484 15.05 13.45 -47.37
CA THR A 484 15.39 13.41 -45.94
C THR A 484 16.09 12.12 -45.49
N THR A 485 16.10 11.07 -46.29
CA THR A 485 16.70 9.76 -45.93
C THR A 485 17.91 9.37 -46.77
N SER A 486 18.10 9.95 -47.97
CA SER A 486 19.22 9.67 -48.88
C SER A 486 20.44 10.59 -48.71
N GLY A 487 20.38 11.61 -47.84
CA GLY A 487 21.42 12.63 -47.65
C GLY A 487 22.79 12.16 -47.11
N THR A 488 23.07 10.85 -47.09
CA THR A 488 24.36 10.26 -46.68
C THR A 488 24.81 9.08 -47.54
N SER A 489 24.65 9.16 -48.87
CA SER A 489 25.61 8.51 -49.78
C SER A 489 25.83 9.33 -51.04
N ASN A 490 26.95 9.06 -51.73
CA ASN A 490 27.33 9.62 -53.03
C ASN A 490 27.90 11.05 -53.00
N ALA A 491 29.05 11.19 -52.35
CA ALA A 491 30.15 11.91 -52.98
C ALA A 491 31.20 10.87 -53.39
N ASP A 492 31.21 10.50 -54.67
CA ASP A 492 32.41 10.13 -55.42
C ASP A 492 32.08 10.15 -56.93
N PHE A 493 33.12 10.25 -57.76
CA PHE A 493 33.12 11.13 -58.94
C PHE A 493 33.33 10.39 -60.27
N GLU A 494 33.12 11.11 -61.38
CA GLU A 494 33.60 10.82 -62.75
C GLU A 494 33.09 9.62 -63.57
N THR A 495 32.11 9.93 -64.43
CA THR A 495 32.15 9.74 -65.90
C THR A 495 33.04 8.66 -66.54
N LYS A 496 32.42 7.82 -67.39
CA LYS A 496 32.80 7.75 -68.82
C LYS A 496 31.67 7.24 -69.72
N THR A 497 31.81 7.55 -71.01
CA THR A 497 30.76 7.53 -72.04
C THR A 497 30.76 6.30 -72.95
N LYS A 498 29.58 5.99 -73.50
CA LYS A 498 29.30 5.35 -74.81
C LYS A 498 29.74 3.89 -75.02
N GLY A 499 28.86 3.15 -75.69
CA GLY A 499 29.14 1.87 -76.34
C GLY A 499 27.89 1.01 -76.32
N ALA A 500 27.38 0.64 -77.49
CA ALA A 500 26.21 -0.23 -77.62
C ALA A 500 26.63 -1.65 -78.04
N ASP A 501 25.62 -2.52 -78.04
CA ASP A 501 25.49 -3.75 -78.82
C ASP A 501 26.10 -5.07 -78.31
N ASP A 502 25.32 -6.10 -78.65
CA ASP A 502 25.62 -7.54 -78.75
C ASP A 502 25.91 -8.38 -77.49
N ALA A 503 24.83 -9.03 -77.03
CA ALA A 503 24.84 -10.44 -76.62
C ALA A 503 25.34 -11.34 -77.80
N PRO A 504 25.79 -12.61 -77.62
CA PRO A 504 25.21 -13.57 -76.66
C PRO A 504 26.15 -14.71 -76.16
N LEU A 505 25.51 -15.77 -75.61
CA LEU A 505 25.93 -17.19 -75.55
C LEU A 505 26.75 -17.72 -74.35
N ASN A 506 26.13 -18.74 -73.72
CA ASN A 506 26.67 -20.05 -73.29
C ASN A 506 27.67 -20.21 -72.13
N ALA A 507 27.12 -20.87 -71.09
CA ALA A 507 27.52 -22.22 -70.62
C ALA A 507 28.74 -22.44 -69.72
N SER A 508 28.41 -22.69 -68.43
CA SER A 508 28.71 -23.93 -67.66
C SER A 508 30.10 -24.20 -67.05
N VAL A 509 30.06 -24.98 -65.95
CA VAL A 509 31.14 -25.75 -65.27
C VAL A 509 32.07 -24.91 -64.34
N GLU A 510 32.48 -25.32 -63.12
CA GLU A 510 32.05 -26.29 -62.08
C GLU A 510 32.98 -26.10 -60.83
N LEU A 511 32.81 -26.91 -59.77
CA LEU A 511 33.72 -27.15 -58.63
C LEU A 511 33.78 -26.08 -57.51
N GLU A 512 33.85 -26.40 -56.22
CA GLU A 512 33.58 -27.64 -55.45
C GLU A 512 33.37 -27.28 -53.95
N LEU A 513 32.79 -28.21 -53.18
CA LEU A 513 32.94 -28.53 -51.72
C LEU A 513 33.53 -27.48 -50.73
N GLU A 514 33.15 -27.43 -49.45
CA GLU A 514 32.82 -28.53 -48.54
C GLU A 514 32.05 -28.05 -47.28
N ASN A 515 31.47 -28.97 -46.52
CA ASN A 515 30.73 -28.73 -45.27
C ASN A 515 31.60 -29.12 -44.05
N PRO A 516 31.23 -28.74 -42.82
CA PRO A 516 31.33 -29.71 -41.73
C PRO A 516 30.09 -29.82 -40.84
N THR A 517 29.48 -30.99 -40.93
CA THR A 517 28.81 -31.79 -39.88
C THR A 517 29.67 -31.96 -38.60
N ALA A 518 29.17 -32.34 -37.41
CA ALA A 518 27.81 -32.53 -36.88
C ALA A 518 27.82 -32.83 -35.36
N SER A 519 26.60 -33.01 -34.80
CA SER A 519 26.19 -34.07 -33.86
C SER A 519 26.18 -33.70 -32.36
N ASN A 520 25.27 -34.24 -31.51
CA ASN A 520 24.21 -35.23 -31.75
C ASN A 520 23.13 -35.25 -30.62
N THR A 521 21.87 -35.61 -30.95
CA THR A 521 20.86 -36.36 -30.13
C THR A 521 20.44 -35.85 -28.72
N ALA A 522 19.22 -36.08 -28.19
CA ALA A 522 18.15 -37.03 -28.57
C ALA A 522 16.72 -36.52 -28.21
N GLU A 523 15.71 -37.09 -28.90
CA GLU A 523 14.40 -37.60 -28.43
C GLU A 523 13.42 -36.67 -27.64
N GLU A 524 12.23 -36.37 -28.18
CA GLU A 524 10.91 -37.06 -27.98
C GLU A 524 10.27 -36.79 -26.58
N SER A 525 8.96 -36.54 -26.42
CA SER A 525 7.80 -36.45 -27.34
C SER A 525 6.57 -35.78 -26.66
N VAL A 526 5.44 -35.72 -27.40
CA VAL A 526 4.02 -35.45 -27.01
C VAL A 526 3.60 -33.96 -27.08
N GLU A 527 2.83 -33.51 -28.09
CA GLU A 527 1.34 -33.50 -28.20
C GLU A 527 0.65 -32.71 -27.06
N GLU A 528 -0.32 -31.81 -27.27
CA GLU A 528 -1.41 -31.80 -28.26
C GLU A 528 -1.70 -30.44 -28.95
N THR A 529 -2.35 -30.55 -30.11
CA THR A 529 -3.19 -29.57 -30.84
C THR A 529 -4.07 -28.67 -29.95
N SER A 530 -4.25 -27.36 -30.16
CA SER A 530 -4.70 -26.60 -31.35
C SER A 530 -6.15 -26.88 -31.81
N THR A 531 -7.04 -25.89 -31.68
CA THR A 531 -8.22 -25.76 -32.56
C THR A 531 -8.42 -24.30 -32.92
N GLU A 532 -8.29 -24.00 -34.22
CA GLU A 532 -8.78 -22.76 -34.83
C GLU A 532 -10.31 -22.81 -34.95
N LEU A 533 -10.94 -21.65 -35.13
CA LEU A 533 -12.07 -21.52 -36.05
C LEU A 533 -12.17 -20.06 -36.52
N SER A 534 -12.52 -19.86 -37.79
CA SER A 534 -12.34 -18.62 -38.52
C SER A 534 -13.66 -17.93 -38.92
N ASP A 535 -13.52 -16.65 -39.24
CA ASP A 535 -14.27 -15.84 -40.22
C ASP A 535 -15.81 -15.84 -40.28
N ALA A 536 -16.36 -14.63 -40.16
CA ALA A 536 -17.47 -14.16 -41.01
C ALA A 536 -17.40 -12.63 -41.19
N GLU A 537 -17.21 -12.16 -42.43
CA GLU A 537 -17.39 -10.75 -42.81
C GLU A 537 -18.86 -10.43 -43.13
N ALA A 538 -19.33 -9.21 -42.83
CA ALA A 538 -20.21 -8.45 -43.71
C ALA A 538 -20.31 -6.95 -43.32
N SER A 539 -20.35 -6.09 -44.34
CA SER A 539 -20.60 -4.64 -44.29
C SER A 539 -22.11 -4.35 -44.51
N VAL A 540 -22.70 -3.13 -44.56
CA VAL A 540 -22.25 -1.75 -44.87
C VAL A 540 -23.25 -0.72 -44.26
N THR A 541 -22.86 0.56 -44.31
CA THR A 541 -23.69 1.79 -44.55
C THR A 541 -24.27 2.61 -43.39
N SER A 542 -24.26 3.92 -43.64
CA SER A 542 -24.64 5.02 -42.75
C SER A 542 -25.92 5.73 -43.21
N THR A 543 -26.53 6.50 -42.31
CA THR A 543 -27.41 7.61 -42.70
C THR A 543 -27.06 8.85 -41.88
N LYS A 544 -26.91 10.00 -42.56
CA LYS A 544 -26.77 11.32 -41.94
C LYS A 544 -28.16 11.94 -41.76
N GLU A 545 -28.35 12.68 -40.67
CA GLU A 545 -29.21 13.87 -40.71
C GLU A 545 -28.47 15.11 -40.19
N LYS A 546 -28.86 16.28 -40.70
CA LYS A 546 -28.26 17.59 -40.46
C LYS A 546 -29.22 18.42 -39.59
N LYS A 547 -28.69 19.25 -38.69
CA LYS A 547 -29.34 20.51 -38.32
C LYS A 547 -28.33 21.64 -38.04
N VAL A 548 -28.80 22.87 -38.21
CA VAL A 548 -28.12 24.19 -38.21
C VAL A 548 -29.08 25.13 -37.42
N VAL A 549 -28.68 26.23 -36.76
CA VAL A 549 -27.43 27.02 -36.79
C VAL A 549 -26.66 26.84 -35.44
N GLU A 550 -25.77 27.69 -34.89
CA GLU A 550 -25.33 29.08 -35.14
C GLU A 550 -23.86 29.24 -34.67
N GLU A 551 -23.05 30.04 -35.37
CA GLU A 551 -21.71 30.44 -34.92
C GLU A 551 -21.82 31.71 -34.06
N ASP A 552 -21.05 31.77 -32.97
CA ASP A 552 -20.51 33.04 -32.48
C ASP A 552 -19.05 32.83 -32.07
N SER A 553 -18.20 33.75 -32.49
CA SER A 553 -16.75 33.71 -32.32
C SER A 553 -16.31 34.56 -31.14
N GLU A 554 -15.36 34.09 -30.32
CA GLU A 554 -14.06 34.78 -30.16
C GLU A 554 -13.04 34.01 -29.27
N ASP A 555 -11.78 34.29 -29.62
CA ASP A 555 -10.47 34.04 -29.00
C ASP A 555 -10.22 33.17 -27.74
N SER A 556 -9.38 32.14 -27.98
CA SER A 556 -8.08 31.81 -27.35
C SER A 556 -7.80 31.82 -25.82
N SER A 557 -6.78 31.02 -25.45
CA SER A 557 -6.08 30.95 -24.15
C SER A 557 -6.60 30.01 -23.04
N LEU A 558 -6.98 28.77 -23.40
CA LEU A 558 -6.97 27.64 -22.45
C LEU A 558 -5.53 27.24 -22.03
N LEU A 559 -4.89 28.01 -21.15
CA LEU A 559 -3.63 27.61 -20.49
C LEU A 559 -3.22 28.42 -19.24
N SER A 560 -4.11 28.61 -18.25
CA SER A 560 -3.71 29.00 -16.87
C SER A 560 -4.87 28.98 -15.86
N GLN A 561 -5.19 27.82 -15.28
CA GLN A 561 -5.98 27.75 -14.04
C GLN A 561 -5.79 26.44 -13.25
N PHE A 562 -4.55 26.23 -12.79
CA PHE A 562 -4.26 25.37 -11.64
C PHE A 562 -3.45 26.18 -10.63
N SER A 563 -4.14 26.96 -9.80
CA SER A 563 -3.56 27.57 -8.60
C SER A 563 -3.76 26.62 -7.43
N PHE A 564 -2.67 26.03 -6.94
CA PHE A 564 -2.68 25.47 -5.58
C PHE A 564 -2.74 26.64 -4.60
N SER A 565 -3.83 26.75 -3.86
CA SER A 565 -3.95 27.68 -2.74
C SER A 565 -3.37 27.04 -1.48
N ASP A 566 -2.20 27.51 -1.05
CA ASP A 566 -1.70 27.26 0.30
C ASP A 566 -2.59 28.00 1.33
N GLU A 567 -3.65 27.34 1.81
CA GLU A 567 -4.24 27.64 3.11
C GLU A 567 -4.02 26.47 4.07
N GLN A 568 -2.86 26.46 4.74
CA GLN A 568 -2.73 25.79 6.02
C GLN A 568 -3.62 26.52 7.06
N LYS A 569 -4.86 26.08 7.22
CA LYS A 569 -5.63 26.33 8.45
C LYS A 569 -5.47 25.12 9.36
N GLY A 570 -4.61 25.27 10.36
CA GLY A 570 -4.39 24.24 11.38
C GLY A 570 -5.67 24.03 12.19
N PHE A 571 -6.20 22.81 12.18
CA PHE A 571 -7.19 22.38 13.15
C PHE A 571 -6.48 22.07 14.48
N GLY A 572 -6.28 23.11 15.29
CA GLY A 572 -5.94 22.95 16.68
C GLY A 572 -7.14 22.45 17.48
N PHE A 573 -6.92 21.50 18.39
CA PHE A 573 -7.94 21.09 19.36
C PHE A 573 -8.33 22.28 20.24
N SER A 574 -9.60 22.68 20.16
CA SER A 574 -10.25 23.57 21.11
C SER A 574 -11.18 22.71 21.98
N LEU A 575 -10.79 22.43 23.23
CA LEU A 575 -11.76 22.00 24.22
C LEU A 575 -12.64 23.21 24.56
N HIS A 576 -13.90 23.18 24.12
CA HIS A 576 -14.93 24.03 24.70
C HIS A 576 -15.39 23.41 26.02
N THR A 577 -14.81 23.89 27.12
CA THR A 577 -15.41 23.77 28.45
C THR A 577 -16.36 24.95 28.65
N GLU A 578 -17.67 24.70 28.56
CA GLU A 578 -18.67 25.68 29.00
C GLU A 578 -18.65 25.77 30.53
N THR A 579 -18.06 26.86 31.04
CA THR A 579 -18.18 27.24 32.44
C THR A 579 -19.02 28.52 32.51
N GLU A 580 -20.32 28.39 32.79
CA GLU A 580 -21.18 29.54 33.06
C GLU A 580 -20.70 30.29 34.31
N LEU A 581 -20.07 31.45 34.10
CA LEU A 581 -19.85 32.44 35.16
C LEU A 581 -20.80 33.62 34.94
N LYS A 582 -21.70 33.82 35.91
CA LYS A 582 -22.57 35.00 35.97
C LYS A 582 -21.71 36.26 36.12
N GLU A 583 -21.87 37.21 35.21
CA GLU A 583 -21.41 38.58 35.41
C GLU A 583 -22.37 39.33 36.35
N GLU A 584 -21.85 39.87 37.45
CA GLU A 584 -22.42 41.04 38.12
C GLU A 584 -21.58 42.29 37.73
N PRO A 585 -22.22 43.45 37.48
CA PRO A 585 -21.51 44.61 36.94
C PRO A 585 -21.01 45.55 38.03
N GLN A 586 -19.75 46.01 37.96
CA GLN A 586 -19.35 47.28 38.57
C GLN A 586 -18.28 48.07 37.79
N ASP A 587 -18.70 49.30 37.46
CA ASP A 587 -17.96 50.57 37.47
C ASP A 587 -16.56 50.70 36.88
N SER A 588 -16.54 51.48 35.79
CA SER A 588 -15.39 52.22 35.29
C SER A 588 -14.74 53.13 36.34
N LYS A 589 -13.40 53.14 36.40
CA LYS A 589 -12.61 54.33 36.78
C LYS A 589 -11.25 54.34 36.08
N ASN A 590 -10.87 55.53 35.62
CA ASN A 590 -9.56 55.85 35.05
C ASN A 590 -8.45 55.73 36.10
N GLU A 591 -7.20 55.47 35.69
CA GLU A 591 -6.15 56.52 35.61
C GLU A 591 -4.84 55.99 35.00
N ASP A 592 -4.03 56.89 34.46
CA ASP A 592 -2.79 56.62 33.72
C ASP A 592 -1.58 56.26 34.61
N ASN A 593 -0.72 55.34 34.13
CA ASN A 593 0.75 55.52 33.97
C ASN A 593 1.40 54.29 33.32
#